data_AF-A0A7Y6B495-F1
#
_entry.id   AF-A0A7Y6B495-F1
#
_cell.length_a   1.000
_cell.length_b   1.000
_cell.length_c   1.000
_cell.angle_alpha   90.00
_cell.angle_beta   90.00
_cell.angle_gamma   90.00
#
_symmetry.space_group_name_H-M   'P 1'
#
loop_
_entity.id
_entity.type
_entity.pdbx_description
1 polymer ?
#
loop_
_entity_poly.entity_id
_entity_poly.type
_entity_poly.pdbx_seq_one_letter_code
_entity_poly.pdbx_strand_id
1 'polypeptide(L)'
;MRSSCLTIAILLLVGCNAEKPEFNQFSRAQSASGFGATNTWHIDPALNTANIQKMRDRAYHFCRDIKNDDRICYVDQNRSIFGYSNSFSLVQMFREEKPPIEGFVAAHQRNKEAFQRIRNYCEGVYRDQGSADARGLGPCMAAGMGSDYFGIVPVP
;
A
#
# COMPACT_ATOMS: atom_id res chain seq x y z
N MET A 1 -59.63 -39.49 21.28
CA MET A 1 -59.69 -38.03 21.50
C MET A 1 -58.35 -37.44 21.16
N ARG A 2 -58.34 -36.44 20.27
CA ARG A 2 -57.17 -35.75 19.76
C ARG A 2 -56.67 -34.77 20.83
N SER A 3 -55.38 -34.83 21.18
CA SER A 3 -54.71 -33.75 21.90
C SER A 3 -53.51 -33.29 21.08
N SER A 4 -53.60 -32.02 20.71
CA SER A 4 -52.75 -31.32 19.76
C SER A 4 -51.36 -31.02 20.33
N CYS A 5 -50.38 -31.22 19.46
CA CYS A 5 -49.31 -30.28 19.11
C CYS A 5 -49.14 -29.05 20.02
N LEU A 6 -47.99 -28.96 20.69
CA LEU A 6 -47.41 -27.66 21.04
C LEU A 6 -45.88 -27.73 20.85
N THR A 7 -45.44 -27.55 19.60
CA THR A 7 -44.03 -27.35 19.26
C THR A 7 -43.67 -25.90 19.59
N ILE A 8 -42.94 -25.67 20.68
CA ILE A 8 -42.38 -24.35 20.97
C ILE A 8 -41.11 -24.20 20.12
N ALA A 9 -41.25 -23.52 18.98
CA ALA A 9 -40.13 -23.04 18.19
C ALA A 9 -39.54 -21.81 18.88
N ILE A 10 -38.42 -22.00 19.59
CA ILE A 10 -37.62 -20.88 20.10
C ILE A 10 -36.77 -20.35 18.94
N LEU A 11 -37.27 -19.29 18.29
CA LEU A 11 -36.49 -18.42 17.42
C LEU A 11 -35.56 -17.57 18.30
N LEU A 12 -34.32 -18.06 18.51
CA LEU A 12 -33.21 -17.22 18.98
C LEU A 12 -32.75 -16.32 17.83
N LEU A 13 -33.51 -15.27 17.57
CA LEU A 13 -33.07 -14.08 16.85
C LEU A 13 -32.32 -13.17 17.83
N VAL A 14 -31.01 -13.40 18.00
CA VAL A 14 -30.14 -12.39 18.62
C VAL A 14 -28.78 -12.40 17.92
N GLY A 15 -28.54 -11.36 17.12
CA GLY A 15 -27.20 -10.81 16.95
C GLY A 15 -26.39 -11.27 15.75
N CYS A 16 -26.92 -11.13 14.53
CA CYS A 16 -26.03 -10.70 13.43
C CYS A 16 -25.57 -9.27 13.77
N ASN A 17 -24.54 -9.14 14.61
CA ASN A 17 -23.75 -7.91 14.67
C ASN A 17 -23.11 -7.74 13.31
N ALA A 18 -23.80 -7.03 12.42
CA ALA A 18 -23.18 -6.49 11.22
C ALA A 18 -22.18 -5.43 11.68
N GLU A 19 -20.97 -5.86 12.04
CA GLU A 19 -19.80 -4.99 12.01
C GLU A 19 -19.62 -4.51 10.57
N LYS A 20 -20.25 -3.39 10.22
CA LYS A 20 -19.82 -2.57 9.08
C LYS A 20 -19.70 -1.09 9.42
N PRO A 21 -18.78 -0.68 10.33
CA PRO A 21 -18.28 0.69 10.35
C PRO A 21 -16.92 0.85 9.65
N GLU A 22 -16.06 -0.18 9.67
CA GLU A 22 -14.64 -0.04 9.29
C GLU A 22 -14.42 0.26 7.80
N PHE A 23 -15.12 -0.44 6.91
CA PHE A 23 -14.97 -0.26 5.46
C PHE A 23 -15.31 1.17 5.01
N ASN A 24 -16.34 1.77 5.64
CA ASN A 24 -16.76 3.15 5.38
C ASN A 24 -15.84 4.20 6.02
N GLN A 25 -15.09 3.85 7.07
CA GLN A 25 -14.15 4.75 7.71
C GLN A 25 -12.83 4.82 6.93
N PHE A 26 -12.31 3.67 6.48
CA PHE A 26 -11.08 3.63 5.68
C PHE A 26 -11.25 4.22 4.29
N SER A 27 -12.35 3.91 3.61
CA SER A 27 -12.65 4.53 2.31
C SER A 27 -12.66 6.06 2.41
N ARG A 28 -13.30 6.62 3.46
CA ARG A 28 -13.31 8.07 3.71
C ARG A 28 -11.92 8.65 4.01
N ALA A 29 -11.15 7.99 4.89
CA ALA A 29 -9.81 8.44 5.21
C ALA A 29 -8.84 8.30 4.00
N GLN A 30 -9.07 7.31 3.13
CA GLN A 30 -8.33 7.13 1.88
C GLN A 30 -8.67 8.22 0.86
N SER A 31 -9.95 8.55 0.69
CA SER A 31 -10.38 9.69 -0.15
C SER A 31 -9.81 11.03 0.33
N ALA A 32 -9.65 11.23 1.65
CA ALA A 32 -9.13 12.47 2.21
C ALA A 32 -7.60 12.65 2.04
N SER A 33 -6.88 11.61 1.63
CA SER A 33 -5.41 11.63 1.56
C SER A 33 -4.80 12.36 0.37
N GLY A 34 -5.62 12.79 -0.60
CA GLY A 34 -5.16 13.46 -1.81
C GLY A 34 -4.62 12.55 -2.92
N PHE A 35 -4.36 11.27 -2.63
CA PHE A 35 -3.86 10.29 -3.62
C PHE A 35 -4.98 9.60 -4.43
N GLY A 36 -6.26 9.81 -4.08
CA GLY A 36 -7.37 9.15 -4.76
C GLY A 36 -7.45 7.64 -4.50
N ALA A 37 -8.22 6.94 -5.32
CA ALA A 37 -8.43 5.51 -5.24
C ALA A 37 -7.23 4.74 -5.83
N THR A 38 -6.87 3.61 -5.24
CA THR A 38 -5.64 2.86 -5.63
C THR A 38 -5.68 2.37 -7.09
N ASN A 39 -6.86 2.18 -7.67
CA ASN A 39 -7.02 1.80 -9.08
C ASN A 39 -6.71 2.93 -10.07
N THR A 40 -6.57 4.18 -9.61
CA THR A 40 -6.14 5.30 -10.45
C THR A 40 -4.63 5.53 -10.37
N TRP A 41 -3.90 4.74 -9.59
CA TRP A 41 -2.45 4.88 -9.44
C TRP A 41 -1.73 4.19 -10.59
N HIS A 42 -0.58 4.74 -10.99
CA HIS A 42 0.31 4.10 -11.94
C HIS A 42 1.17 3.04 -11.22
N ILE A 43 0.61 1.85 -11.07
CA ILE A 43 1.24 0.74 -10.35
C ILE A 43 2.15 -0.03 -11.31
N ASP A 44 3.36 -0.42 -10.85
CA ASP A 44 4.25 -1.32 -11.60
C ASP A 44 3.45 -2.54 -12.12
N PRO A 45 3.55 -2.88 -13.42
CA PRO A 45 2.90 -4.05 -14.01
C PRO A 45 3.16 -5.39 -13.29
N ALA A 46 4.28 -5.53 -12.59
CA ALA A 46 4.63 -6.69 -11.78
C ALA A 46 3.89 -6.73 -10.42
N LEU A 47 3.26 -5.63 -10.02
CA LEU A 47 2.46 -5.53 -8.80
C LEU A 47 0.97 -5.65 -9.13
N ASN A 48 0.21 -6.15 -8.15
CA ASN A 48 -1.23 -6.31 -8.28
C ASN A 48 -1.94 -5.20 -7.50
N THR A 49 -2.83 -4.45 -8.15
CA THR A 49 -3.61 -3.36 -7.53
C THR A 49 -4.34 -3.79 -6.26
N ALA A 50 -4.89 -5.01 -6.21
CA ALA A 50 -5.55 -5.54 -5.03
C ALA A 50 -4.57 -5.79 -3.87
N ASN A 51 -3.33 -6.18 -4.16
CA ASN A 51 -2.29 -6.32 -3.14
C ASN A 51 -1.84 -4.96 -2.60
N ILE A 52 -1.75 -3.94 -3.47
CA ILE A 52 -1.46 -2.57 -3.06
C ILE A 52 -2.61 -2.00 -2.21
N GLN A 53 -3.87 -2.26 -2.59
CA GLN A 53 -5.02 -1.87 -1.76
C GLN A 53 -4.96 -2.54 -0.38
N LYS A 54 -4.67 -3.85 -0.31
CA LYS A 54 -4.49 -4.54 0.98
C LYS A 54 -3.37 -3.94 1.83
N MET A 55 -2.25 -3.55 1.20
CA MET A 55 -1.15 -2.86 1.88
C MET A 55 -1.62 -1.53 2.46
N ARG A 56 -2.36 -0.76 1.66
CA ARG A 56 -2.95 0.52 2.07
C ARG A 56 -3.95 0.36 3.21
N ASP A 57 -4.81 -0.63 3.16
CA ASP A 57 -5.79 -0.91 4.22
C ASP A 57 -5.07 -1.24 5.54
N ARG A 58 -4.06 -2.13 5.53
CA ARG A 58 -3.25 -2.43 6.72
C ARG A 58 -2.54 -1.21 7.29
N ALA A 59 -2.02 -0.35 6.42
CA ALA A 59 -1.36 0.88 6.83
C ALA A 59 -2.32 1.87 7.51
N TYR A 60 -3.57 1.90 7.06
CA TYR A 60 -4.63 2.70 7.67
C TYR A 60 -5.04 2.15 9.04
N HIS A 61 -5.19 0.83 9.17
CA HIS A 61 -5.40 0.18 10.46
C HIS A 61 -4.27 0.52 11.45
N PHE A 62 -3.02 0.47 11.01
CA PHE A 62 -1.89 0.85 11.85
C PHE A 62 -2.00 2.29 12.39
N CYS A 63 -2.34 3.26 11.53
CA CYS A 63 -2.46 4.64 11.97
C CYS A 63 -3.60 4.84 12.98
N ARG A 64 -4.75 4.22 12.72
CA ARG A 64 -5.91 4.26 13.63
C ARG A 64 -5.60 3.59 14.97
N ASP A 65 -5.15 2.34 14.92
CA ASP A 65 -5.12 1.43 16.08
C ASP A 65 -3.83 1.60 16.91
N ILE A 66 -2.73 2.01 16.29
CA ILE A 66 -1.40 2.07 16.92
C ILE A 66 -0.89 3.51 17.07
N LYS A 67 -1.30 4.43 16.19
CA LYS A 67 -0.84 5.83 16.17
C LYS A 67 -1.91 6.85 16.56
N ASN A 68 -2.96 6.43 17.27
CA ASN A 68 -4.02 7.30 17.79
C ASN A 68 -4.73 8.12 16.71
N ASP A 69 -4.99 7.51 15.55
CA ASP A 69 -5.69 8.15 14.43
C ASP A 69 -4.98 9.43 13.89
N ASP A 70 -3.65 9.45 13.96
CA ASP A 70 -2.84 10.58 13.48
C ASP A 70 -2.94 10.75 11.96
N ARG A 71 -3.40 11.95 11.54
CA ARG A 71 -3.49 12.35 10.13
C ARG A 71 -2.14 12.28 9.40
N ILE A 72 -1.04 12.65 10.06
CA ILE A 72 0.29 12.63 9.46
C ILE A 72 0.70 11.20 9.13
N CYS A 73 0.44 10.26 10.04
CA CYS A 73 0.65 8.84 9.79
C CYS A 73 -0.01 8.38 8.48
N TYR A 74 -1.30 8.69 8.24
CA TYR A 74 -1.98 8.28 7.01
C TYR A 74 -1.32 8.86 5.74
N VAL A 75 -0.86 10.11 5.80
CA VAL A 75 -0.19 10.77 4.68
C VAL A 75 1.15 10.11 4.38
N ASP A 76 1.97 9.85 5.40
CA ASP A 76 3.29 9.24 5.24
C ASP A 76 3.19 7.80 4.73
N GLN A 77 2.21 7.04 5.24
CA GLN A 77 1.91 5.70 4.78
C GLN A 77 1.53 5.69 3.29
N ASN A 78 0.59 6.54 2.88
CA ASN A 78 0.18 6.61 1.46
C ASN A 78 1.31 7.07 0.55
N ARG A 79 2.08 8.09 0.95
CA ARG A 79 3.26 8.54 0.20
C ARG A 79 4.24 7.40 -0.01
N SER A 80 4.49 6.61 1.02
CA SER A 80 5.45 5.51 0.96
C SER A 80 4.96 4.37 0.07
N ILE A 81 3.69 3.99 0.17
CA ILE A 81 3.09 2.95 -0.68
C ILE A 81 3.04 3.43 -2.14
N PHE A 82 2.66 4.69 -2.37
CA PHE A 82 2.64 5.29 -3.71
C PHE A 82 4.05 5.33 -4.32
N GLY A 83 5.05 5.79 -3.57
CA GLY A 83 6.44 5.79 -4.03
C GLY A 83 6.95 4.40 -4.37
N TYR A 84 6.63 3.40 -3.54
CA TYR A 84 6.94 1.99 -3.83
C TYR A 84 6.25 1.50 -5.11
N SER A 85 4.94 1.75 -5.27
CA SER A 85 4.18 1.26 -6.43
C SER A 85 4.60 1.90 -7.75
N ASN A 86 5.08 3.15 -7.71
CA ASN A 86 5.48 3.93 -8.89
C ASN A 86 7.00 3.86 -9.18
N SER A 87 7.80 3.24 -8.30
CA SER A 87 9.27 3.17 -8.45
C SER A 87 9.75 2.54 -9.76
N PHE A 88 8.91 1.74 -10.42
CA PHE A 88 9.21 1.13 -11.71
C PHE A 88 9.28 2.15 -12.85
N SER A 89 8.46 3.21 -12.82
CA SER A 89 8.46 4.23 -13.85
C SER A 89 9.83 4.90 -13.96
N LEU A 90 10.54 5.07 -12.84
CA LEU A 90 11.90 5.60 -12.82
C LEU A 90 12.90 4.67 -13.51
N VAL A 91 12.76 3.35 -13.34
CA VAL A 91 13.57 2.35 -14.06
C VAL A 91 13.26 2.32 -15.55
N GLN A 92 12.00 2.46 -15.94
CA GLN A 92 11.63 2.58 -17.34
C GLN A 92 12.26 3.82 -17.96
N MET A 93 12.16 4.98 -17.31
CA MET A 93 12.82 6.21 -17.73
C MET A 93 14.34 6.02 -17.94
N PHE A 94 15.04 5.39 -16.98
CA PHE A 94 16.47 5.10 -17.12
C PHE A 94 16.82 4.22 -18.33
N ARG A 95 15.91 3.31 -18.72
CA ARG A 95 16.12 2.36 -19.83
C ARG A 95 15.75 2.96 -21.18
N GLU A 96 14.67 3.73 -21.23
CA GLU A 96 14.09 4.28 -22.47
C GLU A 96 14.77 5.58 -22.87
N GLU A 97 14.88 6.53 -21.94
CA GLU A 97 15.38 7.88 -22.22
C GLU A 97 16.91 7.96 -22.20
N LYS A 98 17.57 6.96 -21.60
CA LYS A 98 19.03 6.88 -21.43
C LYS A 98 19.62 8.22 -20.91
N PRO A 99 19.14 8.72 -19.76
CA PRO A 99 19.66 9.95 -19.19
C PRO A 99 21.18 9.84 -18.95
N PRO A 100 21.88 10.97 -18.79
CA PRO A 100 23.32 10.98 -18.52
C PRO A 100 23.71 9.97 -17.45
N ILE A 101 24.78 9.22 -17.71
CA ILE A 101 25.20 8.09 -16.88
C ILE A 101 25.77 8.62 -15.56
N GLU A 102 24.91 8.76 -14.57
CA GLU A 102 25.27 8.99 -13.16
C GLU A 102 25.23 7.66 -12.38
N GLY A 103 25.98 7.55 -11.28
CA GLY A 103 26.31 6.27 -10.63
C GLY A 103 25.17 5.24 -10.51
N PHE A 104 24.00 5.64 -9.99
CA PHE A 104 22.84 4.77 -9.83
C PHE A 104 22.14 4.44 -11.16
N VAL A 105 21.98 5.42 -12.06
CA VAL A 105 21.46 5.20 -13.42
C VAL A 105 22.30 4.17 -14.15
N ALA A 106 23.63 4.31 -14.08
CA ALA A 106 24.59 3.38 -14.66
C ALA A 106 24.42 1.95 -14.14
N ALA A 107 24.23 1.80 -12.82
CA ALA A 107 24.05 0.51 -12.18
C ALA A 107 22.75 -0.17 -12.65
N HIS A 108 21.64 0.57 -12.71
CA HIS A 108 20.34 0.06 -13.17
C HIS A 108 20.29 -0.23 -14.67
N GLN A 109 21.06 0.51 -15.49
CA GLN A 109 21.21 0.22 -16.92
C GLN A 109 22.06 -1.03 -17.19
N ARG A 110 23.16 -1.22 -16.43
CA ARG A 110 24.08 -2.37 -16.60
C ARG A 110 23.55 -3.66 -15.97
N ASN A 111 22.80 -3.56 -14.88
CA ASN A 111 22.27 -4.71 -14.15
C ASN A 111 20.74 -4.67 -14.14
N LYS A 112 20.12 -5.30 -15.14
CA LYS A 112 18.66 -5.27 -15.34
C LYS A 112 17.86 -5.89 -14.19
N GLU A 113 18.49 -6.71 -13.34
CA GLU A 113 17.89 -7.35 -12.19
C GLU A 113 18.00 -6.53 -10.89
N ALA A 114 18.81 -5.45 -10.88
CA ALA A 114 19.06 -4.65 -9.68
C ALA A 114 17.76 -4.15 -9.05
N PHE A 115 16.84 -3.64 -9.88
CA PHE A 115 15.52 -3.21 -9.44
C PHE A 115 14.76 -4.28 -8.66
N GLN A 116 14.67 -5.51 -9.19
CA GLN A 116 13.92 -6.58 -8.54
C GLN A 116 14.59 -7.01 -7.24
N ARG A 117 15.93 -7.01 -7.16
CA ARG A 117 16.64 -7.30 -5.91
C ARG A 117 16.38 -6.24 -4.83
N ILE A 118 16.40 -4.97 -5.21
CA ILE A 118 16.07 -3.85 -4.31
C ILE A 118 14.63 -3.97 -3.82
N ARG A 119 13.67 -4.21 -4.72
CA ARG A 119 12.29 -4.47 -4.36
C ARG A 119 12.17 -5.59 -3.34
N ASN A 120 12.76 -6.75 -3.63
CA ASN A 120 12.67 -7.93 -2.76
C ASN A 120 13.24 -7.63 -1.37
N TYR A 121 14.34 -6.87 -1.30
CA TYR A 121 14.93 -6.43 -0.05
C TYR A 121 13.99 -5.50 0.73
N CYS A 122 13.47 -4.45 0.09
CA CYS A 122 12.58 -3.49 0.73
C CYS A 122 11.27 -4.13 1.19
N GLU A 123 10.70 -5.04 0.40
CA GLU A 123 9.56 -5.86 0.82
C GLU A 123 9.90 -6.79 1.98
N GLY A 124 11.12 -7.36 2.00
CA GLY A 124 11.62 -8.17 3.11
C GLY A 124 11.62 -7.37 4.40
N VAL A 125 12.25 -6.20 4.41
CA VAL A 125 12.29 -5.29 5.57
C VAL A 125 10.87 -4.90 6.03
N TYR A 126 9.98 -4.58 5.09
CA TYR A 126 8.58 -4.27 5.40
C TYR A 126 7.84 -5.47 6.04
N ARG A 127 8.10 -6.69 5.55
CA ARG A 127 7.54 -7.91 6.13
C ARG A 127 8.07 -8.16 7.54
N ASP A 128 9.37 -7.99 7.76
CA ASP A 128 10.03 -8.19 9.05
C ASP A 128 9.51 -7.20 10.12
N GLN A 129 9.03 -6.03 9.70
CA GLN A 129 8.39 -5.02 10.56
C GLN A 129 6.88 -5.27 10.78
N GLY A 130 6.35 -6.41 10.34
CA GLY A 130 4.96 -6.81 10.57
C GLY A 130 3.97 -6.36 9.48
N SER A 131 4.43 -5.82 8.36
CA SER A 131 3.59 -5.48 7.19
C SER A 131 2.41 -4.52 7.50
N ALA A 132 2.54 -3.65 8.50
CA ALA A 132 1.52 -2.67 8.88
C ALA A 132 2.06 -1.22 8.80
N ASP A 133 3.31 -0.99 9.18
CA ASP A 133 3.99 0.29 8.97
C ASP A 133 4.74 0.28 7.63
N ALA A 134 4.17 0.91 6.61
CA ALA A 134 4.76 1.04 5.28
C ALA A 134 5.64 2.29 5.13
N ARG A 135 5.80 3.13 6.16
CA ARG A 135 6.59 4.37 6.08
C ARG A 135 8.06 4.15 5.75
N GLY A 136 8.60 2.95 5.99
CA GLY A 136 9.96 2.57 5.56
C GLY A 136 10.04 2.09 4.11
N LEU A 137 8.93 1.66 3.50
CA LEU A 137 8.92 1.00 2.19
C LEU A 137 9.27 1.98 1.06
N GLY A 138 8.66 3.17 1.07
CA GLY A 138 8.92 4.23 0.10
C GLY A 138 10.37 4.72 0.14
N PRO A 139 10.89 5.16 1.31
CA PRO A 139 12.29 5.55 1.46
C PRO A 139 13.29 4.46 1.07
N CYS A 140 13.01 3.19 1.39
CA CYS A 140 13.86 2.08 0.97
C CYS A 140 13.95 1.99 -0.56
N MET A 141 12.80 2.07 -1.26
CA MET A 141 12.79 2.07 -2.72
C MET A 141 13.48 3.31 -3.28
N ALA A 142 13.21 4.49 -2.73
CA ALA A 142 13.82 5.74 -3.18
C ALA A 142 15.36 5.67 -3.07
N ALA A 143 15.89 5.23 -1.93
CA ALA A 143 17.32 5.06 -1.71
C ALA A 143 17.93 4.02 -2.67
N GLY A 144 17.30 2.85 -2.82
CA GLY A 144 17.77 1.82 -3.76
C GLY A 144 17.71 2.26 -5.22
N MET A 145 16.81 3.18 -5.54
CA MET A 145 16.70 3.77 -6.87
C MET A 145 17.62 4.97 -7.12
N GLY A 146 18.32 5.46 -6.09
CA GLY A 146 19.10 6.69 -6.19
C GLY A 146 18.23 7.95 -6.27
N SER A 147 16.96 7.88 -5.85
CA SER A 147 16.02 9.00 -5.86
C SER A 147 16.38 10.09 -4.86
N ASP A 148 17.29 9.86 -3.90
CA ASP A 148 17.83 10.95 -3.08
C ASP A 148 18.61 11.99 -3.92
N TYR A 149 19.03 11.63 -5.15
CA TYR A 149 19.58 12.56 -6.15
C TYR A 149 18.52 13.22 -7.05
N PHE A 150 17.32 12.64 -7.13
CA PHE A 150 16.21 13.12 -7.98
C PHE A 150 15.00 13.32 -7.09
N GLY A 151 14.94 14.48 -6.43
CA GLY A 151 13.85 14.85 -5.54
C GLY A 151 12.50 14.48 -6.15
N ILE A 152 11.70 13.75 -5.36
CA ILE A 152 10.32 13.31 -5.60
C ILE A 152 9.74 14.01 -6.83
N VAL A 153 9.84 13.38 -8.00
CA VAL A 153 9.24 13.92 -9.22
C VAL A 153 7.73 13.94 -8.96
N PRO A 154 7.11 15.13 -8.88
CA PRO A 154 5.66 15.19 -8.83
C PRO A 154 5.16 14.72 -10.20
N VAL A 155 4.38 13.66 -10.21
CA VAL A 155 3.64 13.26 -11.40
C VAL A 155 2.51 14.30 -11.58
N PRO A 156 2.33 14.89 -12.79
CA PRO A 156 1.27 15.87 -13.05
C PRO A 156 -0.14 15.35 -12.76
#